data_AF-A0A1G9CWC8-F1
#
_entry.id   AF-A0A1G9CWC8-F1
#
_cell.length_a   1.000
_cell.length_b   1.000
_cell.length_c   1.000
_cell.angle_alpha   90.00
_cell.angle_beta   90.00
_cell.angle_gamma   90.00
#
_symmetry.space_group_name_H-M   'P 1'
#
loop_
_entity.id
_entity.type
_entity.pdbx_description
1 polymer ?
#
loop_
_entity_poly.entity_id
_entity_poly.type
_entity_poly.pdbx_seq_one_letter_code
_entity_poly.pdbx_strand_id
1 'polypeptide(L)'
;MDNILNLINSKYWVIVTSTDNEIVFATERHEYTIYKRPIFGFRFTVSSLIHIERHDIIFKDEEELISFIKTNKASWEEKVISPIA
;
A
#
# COMPACT_ATOMS: atom_id res chain seq x y z
N MET A 1 9.75 -8.55 5.03
CA MET A 1 9.14 -7.31 4.52
C MET A 1 9.93 -6.72 3.34
N ASP A 2 11.21 -7.07 3.17
CA ASP A 2 12.07 -6.56 2.09
C ASP A 2 11.56 -6.78 0.66
N ASN A 3 10.95 -7.94 0.38
CA ASN A 3 10.31 -8.19 -0.93
C ASN A 3 9.23 -7.17 -1.26
N ILE A 4 8.43 -6.82 -0.25
CA ILE A 4 7.35 -5.85 -0.38
C ILE A 4 7.93 -4.45 -0.55
N LEU A 5 8.98 -4.08 0.21
CA LEU A 5 9.69 -2.80 0.07
C LEU A 5 10.20 -2.58 -1.36
N ASN A 6 10.84 -3.60 -1.94
CA ASN A 6 11.32 -3.54 -3.32
C ASN A 6 10.17 -3.38 -4.32
N LEU A 7 9.03 -4.03 -4.06
CA LEU A 7 7.84 -3.94 -4.92
C LEU A 7 7.20 -2.55 -4.89
N ILE A 8 7.14 -1.93 -3.72
CA ILE A 8 6.52 -0.61 -3.53
C ILE A 8 7.50 0.54 -3.82
N ASN A 9 8.77 0.26 -4.08
CA ASN A 9 9.71 1.29 -4.53
C ASN A 9 9.17 1.99 -5.79
N SER A 10 9.03 3.30 -5.73
CA SER A 10 8.47 4.13 -6.80
C SER A 10 8.83 5.59 -6.57
N LYS A 11 8.94 6.38 -7.64
CA LYS A 11 9.11 7.83 -7.54
C LYS A 11 7.84 8.54 -7.03
N TYR A 12 6.68 7.89 -7.08
CA TYR A 12 5.40 8.45 -6.66
C TYR A 12 5.02 8.08 -5.21
N TRP A 13 5.69 7.08 -4.64
CA TRP A 13 5.42 6.58 -3.30
C TRP A 13 6.58 6.92 -2.38
N VAL A 14 6.26 7.56 -1.27
CA VAL A 14 7.22 7.87 -0.21
C VAL A 14 7.01 6.86 0.91
N ILE A 15 8.07 6.14 1.29
CA ILE A 15 8.03 5.26 2.47
C ILE A 15 8.08 6.15 3.72
N VAL A 16 7.04 6.09 4.54
CA VAL A 16 6.91 6.87 5.77
C VAL A 16 7.55 6.11 6.94
N THR A 17 7.20 4.83 7.07
CA THR A 17 7.74 3.93 8.09
C THR A 17 7.89 2.52 7.55
N SER A 18 8.92 1.82 8.02
CA SER A 18 9.14 0.41 7.71
C SER A 18 9.72 -0.29 8.93
N THR A 19 9.03 -1.33 9.38
CA THR A 19 9.40 -2.20 10.49
C THR A 19 9.25 -3.66 10.07
N ASP A 20 9.59 -4.61 10.94
CA ASP A 20 9.46 -6.03 10.66
C ASP A 20 8.00 -6.48 10.40
N ASN A 21 7.04 -5.72 10.93
CA ASN A 21 5.62 -6.09 10.88
C ASN A 21 4.76 -5.09 10.13
N GLU A 22 5.25 -3.88 9.85
CA GLU A 22 4.46 -2.83 9.23
C GLU A 22 5.29 -2.03 8.24
N ILE A 23 4.70 -1.76 7.08
CA ILE A 23 5.18 -0.75 6.14
C ILE A 23 4.07 0.25 5.91
N VAL A 24 4.38 1.53 6.09
CA VAL A 24 3.51 2.65 5.69
C VAL A 24 4.19 3.40 4.56
N PHE A 25 3.45 3.61 3.48
CA PHE A 25 3.90 4.39 2.34
C PHE A 25 2.75 5.23 1.81
N ALA A 26 3.07 6.38 1.25
CA ALA A 26 2.05 7.34 0.86
C ALA A 26 2.35 7.94 -0.51
N THR A 27 1.27 8.36 -1.15
CA THR A 27 1.28 9.38 -2.21
C THR A 27 0.86 10.71 -1.61
N GLU A 28 0.79 11.76 -2.41
CA GLU A 28 0.18 13.04 -1.98
C GLU A 28 -1.31 12.91 -1.62
N ARG A 29 -2.00 11.84 -2.06
CA ARG A 29 -3.47 11.71 -1.94
C ARG A 29 -3.92 10.57 -1.04
N HIS A 30 -3.12 9.53 -0.90
CA HIS A 30 -3.46 8.30 -0.19
C HIS A 30 -2.29 7.81 0.63
N GLU A 31 -2.61 7.30 1.82
CA GLU A 31 -1.72 6.50 2.64
C GLU A 31 -2.08 5.02 2.48
N TYR A 32 -1.04 4.19 2.41
CA TYR A 32 -1.12 2.75 2.28
C TYR A 32 -0.38 2.12 3.45
N THR A 33 -1.04 1.20 4.16
CA THR A 33 -0.43 0.45 5.26
C THR A 33 -0.47 -1.03 4.94
N ILE A 34 0.69 -1.68 5.01
CA ILE A 34 0.83 -3.13 4.98
C ILE A 34 1.20 -3.58 6.37
N TYR A 35 0.31 -4.30 7.02
CA TYR A 35 0.51 -4.86 8.35
C TYR A 35 0.53 -6.40 8.30
N LYS A 36 1.64 -6.99 8.74
CA LYS A 36 1.79 -8.43 8.94
C LYS A 36 1.05 -8.83 10.22
N ARG A 37 0.05 -9.71 10.09
CA ARG A 37 -0.81 -10.07 11.21
C ARG A 37 -0.07 -11.03 12.17
N PRO A 38 -0.33 -10.97 13.49
CA PRO A 38 0.33 -11.83 14.47
C PRO A 38 0.08 -13.32 14.31
N ILE A 39 -1.08 -13.70 13.73
CA ILE A 39 -1.49 -15.10 13.58
C ILE A 39 -1.18 -15.59 12.16
N PHE A 40 -1.84 -14.99 11.16
CA PHE A 40 -1.69 -15.39 9.77
C PHE A 40 -2.10 -14.27 8.80
N GLY A 41 -1.37 -14.16 7.71
CA GLY A 41 -1.65 -13.26 6.59
C GLY A 41 -1.28 -11.79 6.81
N PHE A 42 -1.80 -10.97 5.92
CA PHE A 42 -1.50 -9.54 5.85
C PHE A 42 -2.79 -8.73 5.79
N ARG A 43 -2.74 -7.51 6.34
CA ARG A 43 -3.76 -6.49 6.13
C ARG A 43 -3.16 -5.38 5.27
N PHE A 44 -3.84 -5.05 4.19
CA PHE A 44 -3.57 -3.88 3.38
C PHE A 44 -4.66 -2.86 3.63
N THR A 45 -4.27 -1.68 4.09
CA THR A 45 -5.17 -0.54 4.29
C THR A 45 -4.85 0.52 3.26
N VAL A 46 -5.88 1.09 2.64
CA VAL A 46 -5.79 2.34 1.86
C VAL A 46 -6.63 3.38 2.57
N SER A 47 -6.02 4.51 2.92
CA SER A 47 -6.72 5.67 3.44
C SER A 47 -6.56 6.84 2.48
N SER A 48 -7.65 7.56 2.21
CA SER A 48 -7.55 8.86 1.57
C SER A 48 -7.02 9.90 2.57
N LEU A 49 -6.16 10.79 2.09
CA LEU A 49 -5.66 11.95 2.86
C LEU A 49 -6.55 13.20 2.65
N ILE A 50 -7.46 13.15 1.67
CA ILE A 50 -8.32 14.27 1.25
C ILE A 50 -9.80 14.03 1.55
N HIS A 51 -10.21 12.76 1.71
CA HIS A 51 -11.58 12.36 2.05
C HIS A 51 -11.58 11.39 3.23
N ILE A 52 -12.73 11.25 3.91
CA ILE A 52 -12.91 10.26 4.99
C ILE A 52 -13.25 8.91 4.36
N GLU A 53 -12.30 8.32 3.64
CA GLU A 53 -12.42 7.00 3.03
C GLU A 53 -11.27 6.10 3.48
N ARG A 54 -11.63 4.90 3.98
CA ARG A 54 -10.67 3.87 4.38
C ARG A 54 -11.15 2.50 3.90
N HIS A 55 -10.27 1.79 3.22
CA HIS A 55 -10.52 0.45 2.71
C HIS A 55 -9.49 -0.52 3.29
N ASP A 56 -9.97 -1.68 3.76
CA ASP A 56 -9.15 -2.73 4.33
C ASP A 56 -9.34 -4.03 3.56
N ILE A 57 -8.22 -4.67 3.21
CA ILE A 57 -8.20 -5.95 2.50
C ILE A 57 -7.30 -6.90 3.28
N ILE A 58 -7.76 -8.13 3.48
CA ILE A 58 -7.02 -9.18 4.19
C ILE A 58 -6.56 -10.22 3.18
N PHE A 59 -5.25 -10.51 3.20
CA PHE A 59 -4.62 -11.54 2.38
C PHE A 59 -4.19 -12.71 3.26
N LYS A 60 -4.27 -13.92 2.71
CA LYS A 60 -3.89 -15.15 3.42
C LYS A 60 -2.37 -15.26 3.50
N ASP A 61 -1.66 -14.89 2.46
CA ASP A 61 -0.21 -15.03 2.36
C ASP A 61 0.43 -13.82 1.65
N GLU A 62 1.76 -13.86 1.59
CA GLU A 62 2.56 -12.79 0.96
C GLU A 62 2.39 -12.78 -0.56
N GLU A 63 2.14 -13.94 -1.19
CA GLU A 63 2.00 -14.06 -2.64
C GLU A 63 0.71 -13.37 -3.13
N GLU A 64 -0.41 -13.60 -2.44
CA GLU A 64 -1.68 -12.91 -2.71
C GLU A 64 -1.53 -11.39 -2.59
N LEU A 65 -0.86 -10.91 -1.54
CA LEU A 65 -0.57 -9.49 -1.33
C LEU A 65 0.29 -8.91 -2.46
N ILE A 66 1.38 -9.61 -2.82
CA ILE A 66 2.30 -9.19 -3.89
C ILE A 66 1.56 -9.10 -5.23
N SER A 67 0.74 -10.11 -5.54
CA SER A 67 -0.06 -10.15 -6.77
C SER A 67 -1.05 -8.98 -6.82
N PHE A 68 -1.70 -8.68 -5.70
CA PHE A 68 -2.61 -7.56 -5.57
C PHE A 68 -1.90 -6.21 -5.80
N ILE A 69 -0.76 -5.98 -5.14
CA ILE A 69 0.01 -4.74 -5.31
C ILE A 69 0.47 -4.59 -6.77
N LYS A 70 1.02 -5.65 -7.39
CA LYS A 70 1.45 -5.62 -8.79
C LYS A 70 0.32 -5.23 -9.75
N THR A 71 -0.87 -5.80 -9.53
CA THR A 71 -2.03 -5.56 -10.38
C THR A 71 -2.53 -4.11 -10.28
N ASN A 72 -2.46 -3.50 -9.11
CA ASN A 72 -3.06 -2.19 -8.86
C ASN A 72 -2.06 -1.01 -8.88
N LYS A 73 -0.75 -1.28 -8.73
CA LYS A 73 0.29 -0.25 -8.58
C LYS A 73 0.22 0.84 -9.65
N ALA A 74 0.16 0.46 -10.93
CA ALA A 74 0.10 1.42 -12.03
C ALA A 74 -1.11 2.36 -11.92
N SER A 75 -2.30 1.82 -11.64
CA SER A 75 -3.52 2.63 -11.48
C SER A 75 -3.44 3.57 -10.27
N TRP A 76 -2.86 3.13 -9.16
CA TRP A 76 -2.67 3.98 -7.98
C TRP A 76 -1.67 5.11 -8.24
N GLU A 77 -0.59 4.84 -8.96
CA GLU A 77 0.38 5.86 -9.37
C GLU A 77 -0.23 6.87 -10.35
N GLU A 78 -1.01 6.42 -11.34
CA GLU A 78 -1.72 7.28 -12.29
C GLU A 78 -2.71 8.23 -11.62
N LYS A 79 -3.41 7.78 -10.58
CA LYS A 79 -4.35 8.61 -9.80
C LYS A 79 -3.67 9.79 -9.10
N VAL A 80 -2.35 9.78 -8.94
CA VAL A 80 -1.58 10.92 -8.40
C VAL A 80 -1.29 11.94 -9.49
N ILE A 81 -1.02 11.47 -10.72
CA ILE A 81 -0.60 12.29 -11.87
C ILE A 81 -1.78 13.11 -12.42
N SER A 82 -2.98 12.53 -12.46
CA SER A 82 -4.15 13.20 -13.02
C SER A 82 -4.68 14.30 -12.08
N PRO A 83 -4.87 15.56 -12.55
CA PRO A 83 -5.46 16.62 -11.74
C PRO A 83 -6.86 16.22 -11.26
N ILE A 84 -7.24 16.70 -10.06
CA ILE A 84 -8.62 16.62 -9.60
C ILE A 84 -9.41 17.54 -10.53
N ALA A 85 -10.29 16.96 -11.34
CA ALA A 85 -11.23 17.71 -12.19
C ALA A 85 -12.35 18.31 -11.36
#